data_AF-A0AA43QSZ2-F1
#
_entry.id   AF-A0AA43QSZ2-F1
#
_cell.length_a   1.000
_cell.length_b   1.000
_cell.length_c   1.000
_cell.angle_alpha   90.00
_cell.angle_beta   90.00
_cell.angle_gamma   90.00
#
_symmetry.space_group_name_H-M   'P 1'
#
loop_
_entity.id
_entity.type
_entity.pdbx_description
1 polymer ?
#
loop_
_entity_poly.entity_id
_entity_poly.type
_entity_poly.pdbx_seq_one_letter_code
_entity_poly.pdbx_strand_id
1 'polypeptide(L)'
;MNAVRQRCRPKHQVLILKCYPRFQKNVQEVKPNPSELSYLLYYTSSRRSKLQKVGAFLERKAATDIAKSRLGNTQVTLQILKALIEKLPRDLPLYAIYLLRIIGSVLRSKDLPIVEESIPLFETFCQHYDVATLAADQELIGQYEDIVRTYASYTALKTPI
;
A
#
# COMPACT_ATOMS: atom_id res chain seq x y z
N MET A 1 -18.12 -16.32 16.79
CA MET A 1 -16.89 -15.60 17.19
C MET A 1 -16.48 -14.46 16.24
N ASN A 2 -16.64 -14.57 14.91
CA ASN A 2 -16.28 -13.48 13.96
C ASN A 2 -17.17 -12.23 14.01
N ALA A 3 -18.48 -12.37 14.29
CA ALA A 3 -19.42 -11.25 14.35
C ALA A 3 -19.18 -10.29 15.53
N VAL A 4 -18.76 -10.82 16.69
CA VAL A 4 -18.45 -10.00 17.88
C VAL A 4 -17.18 -9.17 17.68
N ARG A 5 -16.14 -9.77 17.08
CA ARG A 5 -14.91 -9.03 16.70
C ARG A 5 -15.18 -7.91 15.67
N GLN A 6 -16.21 -8.03 14.84
CA GLN A 6 -16.60 -6.97 13.91
C GLN A 6 -17.33 -5.80 14.60
N ARG A 7 -18.14 -6.05 15.64
CA ARG A 7 -18.86 -4.99 16.38
C ARG A 7 -17.93 -4.03 17.14
N CYS A 8 -16.77 -4.51 17.62
CA CYS A 8 -15.80 -3.68 18.35
C CYS A 8 -14.70 -3.07 17.45
N ARG A 9 -14.76 -3.30 16.13
CA ARG A 9 -13.71 -2.86 15.21
C ARG A 9 -13.94 -1.42 14.76
N PRO A 10 -12.93 -0.53 14.82
CA PRO A 10 -13.08 0.84 14.35
C PRO A 10 -13.53 0.91 12.88
N LYS A 11 -14.38 1.89 12.55
CA LYS A 11 -15.02 2.03 11.22
C LYS A 11 -14.01 1.93 10.06
N HIS A 12 -12.90 2.66 10.12
CA HIS A 12 -11.88 2.65 9.06
C HIS A 12 -11.35 1.23 8.76
N GLN A 13 -11.13 0.41 9.79
CA GLN A 13 -10.67 -0.96 9.60
C GLN A 13 -11.73 -1.84 8.93
N VAL A 14 -13.00 -1.66 9.29
CA VAL A 14 -14.10 -2.39 8.65
C VAL A 14 -14.18 -2.05 7.16
N LEU A 15 -14.11 -0.76 6.82
CA LEU A 15 -14.16 -0.31 5.41
C LEU A 15 -12.98 -0.85 4.60
N ILE A 16 -11.77 -0.78 5.15
CA ILE A 16 -10.58 -1.33 4.50
C ILE A 16 -10.76 -2.83 4.25
N LEU A 17 -11.18 -3.60 5.25
CA LEU A 17 -11.30 -5.05 5.11
C LEU A 17 -12.37 -5.49 4.12
N LYS A 18 -13.43 -4.69 3.93
CA LYS A 18 -14.44 -4.95 2.91
C LYS A 18 -13.89 -4.78 1.48
N CYS A 19 -12.79 -4.05 1.30
CA CYS A 19 -12.15 -3.93 -0.01
C CYS A 19 -11.48 -5.25 -0.44
N TYR A 20 -11.21 -6.19 0.47
CA TYR A 20 -10.52 -7.44 0.13
C TYR A 20 -11.54 -8.50 -0.32
N PRO A 21 -11.39 -9.09 -1.51
CA PRO A 21 -12.28 -10.15 -1.98
C PRO A 21 -12.14 -11.39 -1.09
N ARG A 22 -13.24 -12.14 -0.95
CA ARG A 22 -13.18 -13.46 -0.32
C ARG A 22 -12.56 -14.43 -1.33
N PHE A 23 -11.72 -15.35 -0.83
CA PHE A 23 -10.96 -16.36 -1.57
C PHE A 23 -11.49 -16.64 -2.99
N GLN A 24 -10.73 -16.23 -3.99
CA GLN A 24 -11.06 -16.45 -5.40
C GLN A 24 -10.19 -17.60 -5.93
N LYS A 25 -10.79 -18.76 -6.18
CA LYS A 25 -10.09 -19.84 -6.90
C LYS A 25 -9.90 -19.41 -8.35
N ASN A 26 -8.73 -19.67 -8.93
CA ASN A 26 -8.43 -19.49 -10.36
C ASN A 26 -8.42 -18.04 -10.88
N VAL A 27 -8.17 -17.05 -10.03
CA VAL A 27 -8.02 -15.66 -10.48
C VAL A 27 -6.54 -15.31 -10.58
N GLN A 28 -6.09 -14.90 -11.78
CA GLN A 28 -4.71 -14.46 -12.03
C GLN A 28 -4.41 -13.09 -11.36
N GLU A 29 -5.40 -12.20 -11.26
CA GLU A 29 -5.22 -10.84 -10.73
C GLU A 29 -6.26 -10.53 -9.65
N VAL A 30 -5.83 -10.31 -8.40
CA VAL A 30 -6.75 -10.07 -7.28
C VAL A 30 -6.98 -8.57 -7.10
N LYS A 31 -8.20 -8.11 -7.44
CA LYS A 31 -8.60 -6.69 -7.35
C LYS A 31 -9.41 -6.37 -6.10
N PRO A 32 -9.34 -5.13 -5.57
CA PRO A 32 -10.22 -4.68 -4.52
C PRO A 32 -11.68 -4.68 -4.99
N ASN A 33 -12.61 -4.96 -4.07
CA ASN A 33 -14.04 -4.85 -4.34
C ASN A 33 -14.40 -3.39 -4.73
N PRO A 34 -14.88 -3.12 -5.95
CA PRO A 34 -14.89 -1.77 -6.52
C PRO A 34 -15.82 -0.79 -5.78
N SER A 35 -17.00 -1.24 -5.38
CA SER A 35 -17.95 -0.41 -4.61
C SER A 35 -17.42 -0.07 -3.22
N GLU A 36 -16.74 -1.04 -2.58
CA GLU A 36 -16.16 -0.86 -1.24
C GLU A 36 -14.93 0.05 -1.29
N LEU A 37 -14.10 -0.08 -2.34
CA LEU A 37 -12.99 0.84 -2.60
C LEU A 37 -13.50 2.27 -2.83
N SER A 38 -14.52 2.44 -3.68
CA SER A 38 -15.12 3.75 -3.95
C SER A 38 -15.64 4.41 -2.67
N TYR A 39 -16.30 3.62 -1.80
CA TYR A 39 -16.76 4.11 -0.51
C TYR A 39 -15.62 4.42 0.47
N LEU A 40 -14.55 3.62 0.47
CA LEU A 40 -13.35 3.91 1.26
C LEU A 40 -12.72 5.25 0.83
N LEU A 41 -12.58 5.48 -0.47
CA LEU A 41 -12.03 6.72 -1.04
C LEU A 41 -12.89 7.95 -0.69
N TYR A 42 -14.21 7.82 -0.77
CA TYR A 42 -15.15 8.85 -0.27
C TYR A 42 -15.02 9.06 1.25
N TYR A 43 -14.89 7.98 2.02
CA TYR A 43 -14.73 8.07 3.46
C TYR A 43 -13.45 8.83 3.85
N THR A 44 -12.33 8.56 3.17
CA THR A 44 -11.05 9.23 3.42
C THR A 44 -11.04 10.68 2.99
N SER A 45 -11.72 11.05 1.89
CA SER A 45 -11.75 12.45 1.42
C SER A 45 -12.42 13.41 2.39
N SER A 46 -13.31 12.91 3.25
CA SER A 46 -14.08 13.76 4.17
C SER A 46 -13.29 14.35 5.34
N ARG A 47 -12.20 13.71 5.81
CA ARG A 47 -11.37 14.20 6.93
C ARG A 47 -9.94 13.66 6.88
N ARG A 48 -8.95 14.56 6.99
CA ARG A 48 -7.50 14.23 7.01
C ARG A 48 -7.09 13.18 8.04
N SER A 49 -7.62 13.25 9.27
CA SER A 49 -7.30 12.27 10.32
C SER A 49 -7.76 10.85 10.00
N LYS A 50 -8.68 10.66 9.05
CA LYS A 50 -9.08 9.33 8.56
C LYS A 50 -8.00 8.73 7.66
N LEU A 51 -7.36 9.52 6.80
CA LEU A 51 -6.26 9.06 5.94
C LEU A 51 -5.11 8.49 6.76
N GLN A 52 -4.67 9.21 7.79
CA GLN A 52 -3.58 8.73 8.67
C GLN A 52 -3.92 7.39 9.33
N LYS A 53 -5.15 7.23 9.81
CA LYS A 53 -5.63 5.96 10.40
C LYS A 53 -5.73 4.83 9.37
N VAL A 54 -6.12 5.15 8.14
CA VAL A 54 -6.19 4.20 7.03
C VAL A 54 -4.79 3.74 6.65
N GLY A 55 -3.84 4.67 6.42
CA GLY A 55 -2.44 4.35 6.13
C GLY A 55 -1.79 3.47 7.19
N ALA A 56 -1.89 3.86 8.46
CA ALA A 56 -1.34 3.07 9.57
C ALA A 56 -1.97 1.67 9.70
N PHE A 57 -3.26 1.52 9.38
CA PHE A 57 -3.89 0.19 9.39
C PHE A 57 -3.47 -0.67 8.19
N LEU A 58 -3.36 -0.07 6.99
CA LEU A 58 -2.87 -0.77 5.81
C LEU A 58 -1.43 -1.26 6.00
N GLU A 59 -0.56 -0.49 6.65
CA GLU A 59 0.81 -0.89 6.98
C GLU A 59 0.84 -2.17 7.82
N ARG A 60 0.13 -2.18 8.96
CA ARG A 60 0.06 -3.38 9.83
C ARG A 60 -0.55 -4.57 9.11
N LYS A 61 -1.54 -4.34 8.25
CA LYS A 61 -2.21 -5.39 7.48
C LYS A 61 -1.27 -5.98 6.43
N ALA A 62 -0.59 -5.13 5.65
CA ALA A 62 0.39 -5.53 4.65
C ALA A 62 1.50 -6.37 5.29
N ALA A 63 2.08 -5.91 6.41
CA ALA A 63 3.08 -6.67 7.14
C ALA A 63 2.58 -8.07 7.53
N THR A 64 1.33 -8.18 8.00
CA THR A 64 0.72 -9.47 8.36
C THR A 64 0.50 -10.37 7.14
N ASP A 65 0.05 -9.80 6.02
CA ASP A 65 -0.23 -10.57 4.81
C ASP A 65 1.06 -11.02 4.10
N ILE A 66 2.08 -10.17 4.05
CA ILE A 66 3.43 -10.51 3.57
C ILE A 66 4.03 -11.64 4.41
N ALA A 67 4.00 -11.51 5.74
CA ALA A 67 4.52 -12.55 6.65
C ALA A 67 3.80 -13.90 6.54
N LYS A 68 2.60 -13.92 5.95
CA LYS A 68 1.78 -15.13 5.72
C LYS A 68 1.73 -15.54 4.25
N SER A 69 2.55 -14.94 3.39
CA SER A 69 2.59 -15.19 1.95
C SER A 69 1.22 -15.07 1.27
N ARG A 70 0.41 -14.09 1.70
CA ARG A 70 -0.93 -13.83 1.15
C ARG A 70 -0.83 -12.83 0.00
N LEU A 71 -0.35 -13.30 -1.14
CA LEU A 71 -0.01 -12.47 -2.30
C LEU A 71 -1.18 -11.61 -2.77
N GLY A 72 -2.35 -12.22 -3.00
CA GLY A 72 -3.54 -11.49 -3.44
C GLY A 72 -4.01 -10.41 -2.45
N ASN A 73 -3.85 -10.62 -1.14
CA ASN A 73 -4.14 -9.57 -0.17
C ASN A 73 -3.10 -8.43 -0.23
N THR A 74 -1.84 -8.77 -0.44
CA THR A 74 -0.78 -7.77 -0.58
C THR A 74 -1.01 -6.92 -1.83
N GLN A 75 -1.34 -7.55 -2.96
CA GLN A 75 -1.72 -6.89 -4.21
C GLN A 75 -2.89 -5.91 -4.02
N VAL A 76 -3.98 -6.35 -3.35
CA VAL A 76 -5.11 -5.48 -3.03
C VAL A 76 -4.69 -4.27 -2.17
N THR A 77 -3.74 -4.46 -1.24
CA THR A 77 -3.21 -3.36 -0.42
C THR A 77 -2.50 -2.32 -1.29
N LEU A 78 -1.66 -2.76 -2.22
CA LEU A 78 -0.94 -1.89 -3.17
C LEU A 78 -1.93 -1.11 -4.06
N GLN A 79 -2.96 -1.79 -4.58
CA GLN A 79 -3.99 -1.16 -5.41
C GLN A 79 -4.84 -0.13 -4.64
N ILE A 80 -5.18 -0.40 -3.36
CA ILE A 80 -5.85 0.58 -2.49
C ILE A 80 -4.99 1.84 -2.30
N LEU A 81 -3.68 1.66 -2.05
CA LEU A 81 -2.77 2.79 -1.87
C LEU A 81 -2.64 3.62 -3.15
N LYS A 82 -2.52 2.98 -4.32
CA LYS A 82 -2.45 3.68 -5.61
C LYS A 82 -3.70 4.53 -5.83
N ALA A 83 -4.88 3.94 -5.62
CA ALA A 83 -6.15 4.66 -5.74
C ALA A 83 -6.29 5.82 -4.74
N LEU A 84 -5.71 5.71 -3.54
CA LEU A 84 -5.68 6.81 -2.56
C LEU A 84 -4.81 7.97 -3.06
N ILE A 85 -3.66 7.70 -3.67
CA ILE A 85 -2.80 8.75 -4.26
C ILE A 85 -3.55 9.47 -5.37
N GLU A 86 -4.08 8.71 -6.34
CA GLU A 86 -4.76 9.27 -7.51
C GLU A 86 -5.97 10.12 -7.11
N LYS A 87 -6.72 9.68 -6.09
CA LYS A 87 -7.91 10.39 -5.62
C LYS A 87 -7.58 11.62 -4.77
N LEU A 88 -6.53 11.53 -3.94
CA LEU A 88 -6.23 12.50 -2.89
C LEU A 88 -4.73 12.91 -2.91
N PRO A 89 -4.20 13.39 -4.05
CA PRO A 89 -2.76 13.65 -4.21
C PRO A 89 -2.26 14.75 -3.26
N ARG A 90 -3.10 15.76 -2.98
CA ARG A 90 -2.78 16.85 -2.04
C ARG A 90 -2.62 16.41 -0.59
N ASP A 91 -3.19 15.27 -0.22
CA ASP A 91 -3.13 14.73 1.14
C ASP A 91 -2.08 13.61 1.27
N LEU A 92 -1.32 13.32 0.21
CA LEU A 92 -0.26 12.31 0.18
C LEU A 92 0.77 12.43 1.31
N PRO A 93 1.27 13.63 1.69
CA PRO A 93 2.19 13.77 2.81
C PRO A 93 1.68 13.18 4.14
N LEU A 94 0.36 13.10 4.34
CA LEU A 94 -0.21 12.57 5.59
C LEU A 94 0.00 11.07 5.77
N TYR A 95 0.28 10.33 4.71
CA TYR A 95 0.40 8.86 4.76
C TYR A 95 1.58 8.30 3.96
N ALA A 96 2.43 9.16 3.39
CA ALA A 96 3.59 8.77 2.59
C ALA A 96 4.54 7.82 3.33
N ILE A 97 4.85 8.07 4.60
CA ILE A 97 5.75 7.21 5.37
C ILE A 97 5.22 5.77 5.49
N TYR A 98 3.92 5.60 5.72
CA TYR A 98 3.29 4.28 5.77
C TYR A 98 3.37 3.57 4.42
N LEU A 99 3.16 4.32 3.33
CA LEU A 99 3.26 3.81 1.97
C LEU A 99 4.68 3.33 1.65
N LEU A 100 5.71 4.14 1.92
CA LEU A 100 7.10 3.75 1.67
C LEU A 100 7.49 2.52 2.50
N ARG A 101 7.11 2.46 3.78
CA ARG A 101 7.38 1.29 4.62
C ARG A 101 6.69 0.01 4.12
N ILE A 102 5.49 0.12 3.53
CA ILE A 102 4.80 -1.01 2.88
C ILE A 102 5.59 -1.47 1.65
N ILE A 103 6.01 -0.55 0.78
CA ILE A 103 6.84 -0.86 -0.39
C ILE A 103 8.14 -1.52 0.06
N GLY A 104 8.85 -0.93 1.02
CA GLY A 104 10.09 -1.52 1.56
C GLY A 104 9.88 -2.93 2.14
N SER A 105 8.72 -3.20 2.75
CA SER A 105 8.37 -4.54 3.25
C SER A 105 8.09 -5.53 2.12
N VAL A 106 7.45 -5.08 1.04
CA VAL A 106 7.31 -5.85 -0.20
C VAL A 106 8.67 -6.19 -0.79
N LEU A 107 9.55 -5.19 -0.95
CA LEU A 107 10.89 -5.41 -1.52
C LEU A 107 11.74 -6.37 -0.69
N ARG A 108 11.67 -6.31 0.65
CA ARG A 108 12.37 -7.25 1.53
C ARG A 108 11.82 -8.67 1.48
N SER A 109 10.59 -8.88 1.02
CA SER A 109 9.98 -10.21 0.90
C SER A 109 10.63 -11.07 -0.18
N LYS A 110 11.29 -10.44 -1.18
CA LYS A 110 11.89 -11.10 -2.35
C LYS A 110 10.90 -11.89 -3.22
N ASP A 111 9.61 -11.67 -3.04
CA ASP A 111 8.56 -12.23 -3.89
C ASP A 111 8.45 -11.39 -5.17
N LEU A 112 9.13 -11.84 -6.24
CA LEU A 112 9.25 -11.09 -7.50
C LEU A 112 7.90 -10.64 -8.08
N PRO A 113 6.85 -11.49 -8.17
CA PRO A 113 5.53 -11.05 -8.61
C PRO A 113 4.99 -9.85 -7.83
N ILE A 114 5.10 -9.86 -6.50
CA ILE A 114 4.60 -8.74 -5.69
C ILE A 114 5.53 -7.52 -5.74
N VAL A 115 6.83 -7.73 -5.93
CA VAL A 115 7.79 -6.63 -6.20
C VAL A 115 7.42 -5.92 -7.50
N GLU A 116 7.16 -6.65 -8.59
CA GLU A 116 6.71 -6.08 -9.87
C GLU A 116 5.39 -5.30 -9.71
N GLU A 117 4.41 -5.87 -9.01
CA GLU A 117 3.14 -5.21 -8.71
C GLU A 117 3.27 -3.94 -7.85
N SER A 118 4.39 -3.76 -7.14
CA SER A 118 4.64 -2.54 -6.36
C SER A 118 5.20 -1.37 -7.19
N ILE A 119 5.68 -1.63 -8.42
CA ILE A 119 6.24 -0.60 -9.30
C ILE A 119 5.21 0.47 -9.65
N PRO A 120 3.98 0.16 -10.13
CA PRO A 120 3.01 1.20 -10.48
C PRO A 120 2.61 2.08 -9.29
N LEU A 121 2.61 1.52 -8.07
CA LEU A 121 2.38 2.29 -6.85
C LEU A 121 3.54 3.27 -6.60
N PHE A 122 4.77 2.81 -6.74
CA PHE A 122 5.96 3.65 -6.54
C PHE A 122 6.08 4.75 -7.60
N GLU A 123 5.77 4.45 -8.86
CA GLU A 123 5.69 5.44 -9.93
C GLU A 123 4.63 6.51 -9.61
N THR A 124 3.43 6.10 -9.21
CA THR A 124 2.35 7.02 -8.83
C THR A 124 2.76 7.89 -7.64
N PHE A 125 3.50 7.33 -6.67
CA PHE A 125 4.08 8.11 -5.57
C PHE A 125 5.05 9.16 -6.11
N CYS A 126 6.00 8.78 -6.95
CA CYS A 126 7.01 9.70 -7.50
C CYS A 126 6.39 10.82 -8.36
N GLN A 127 5.29 10.53 -9.07
CA GLN A 127 4.58 11.53 -9.89
C GLN A 127 3.86 12.60 -9.05
N HIS A 128 3.44 12.26 -7.83
CA HIS A 128 2.60 13.12 -7.01
C HIS A 128 3.30 13.69 -5.78
N TYR A 129 4.42 13.11 -5.33
CA TYR A 129 5.16 13.60 -4.17
C TYR A 129 6.15 14.69 -4.58
N ASP A 130 6.05 15.85 -3.94
CA ASP A 130 6.95 16.97 -4.17
C ASP A 130 8.36 16.69 -3.59
N VAL A 131 9.38 16.87 -4.43
CA VAL A 131 10.78 16.59 -4.09
C VAL A 131 11.29 17.49 -2.98
N ALA A 132 10.86 18.76 -2.93
CA ALA A 132 11.28 19.68 -1.87
C ALA A 132 10.74 19.24 -0.50
N THR A 133 9.49 18.79 -0.46
CA THR A 133 8.87 18.21 0.73
C THR A 133 9.56 16.91 1.17
N LEU A 134 9.97 16.06 0.23
CA LEU A 134 10.70 14.83 0.53
C LEU A 134 12.07 15.11 1.15
N ALA A 135 12.83 16.05 0.60
CA ALA A 135 14.18 16.38 1.06
C ALA A 135 14.21 17.00 2.47
N ALA A 136 13.12 17.61 2.91
CA ALA A 136 13.00 18.21 4.24
C ALA A 136 12.72 17.17 5.35
N ASP A 137 12.27 15.96 5.01
CA ASP A 137 11.95 14.88 5.95
C ASP A 137 13.02 13.78 5.89
N GLN A 138 13.91 13.76 6.89
CA GLN A 138 15.04 12.84 6.97
C GLN A 138 14.62 11.36 7.05
N GLU A 139 13.48 11.07 7.69
CA GLU A 139 13.00 9.69 7.78
C GLU A 139 12.45 9.24 6.42
N LEU A 140 11.67 10.10 5.78
CA LEU A 140 11.02 9.79 4.52
C LEU A 140 12.04 9.65 3.37
N ILE A 141 13.03 10.54 3.29
CA ILE A 141 14.09 10.46 2.28
C ILE A 141 14.92 9.18 2.45
N GLY A 142 15.25 8.79 3.69
CA GLY A 142 15.97 7.54 3.94
C GLY A 142 15.20 6.31 3.47
N GLN A 143 13.89 6.25 3.73
CA GLN A 143 13.04 5.16 3.21
C GLN A 143 12.98 5.17 1.68
N TYR A 144 12.89 6.35 1.06
CA TYR A 144 12.87 6.49 -0.38
C TYR A 144 14.17 5.99 -1.03
N GLU A 145 15.32 6.42 -0.53
CA GLU A 145 16.64 6.00 -1.02
C GLU A 145 16.84 4.49 -0.92
N ASP A 146 16.44 3.89 0.21
CA ASP A 146 16.52 2.43 0.40
C ASP A 146 15.64 1.67 -0.59
N ILE A 147 14.44 2.18 -0.88
CA ILE A 147 13.53 1.62 -1.89
C ILE A 147 14.17 1.67 -3.27
N VAL A 148 14.67 2.83 -3.69
CA VAL A 148 15.33 3.01 -5.00
C VAL A 148 16.53 2.08 -5.14
N ARG A 149 17.40 2.02 -4.12
CA ARG A 149 18.56 1.13 -4.10
C ARG A 149 18.16 -0.34 -4.19
N THR A 150 17.09 -0.72 -3.50
CA THR A 150 16.61 -2.10 -3.50
C THR A 150 16.01 -2.48 -4.85
N TYR A 151 15.20 -1.62 -5.48
CA TYR A 151 14.74 -1.83 -6.86
C TYR A 151 15.90 -1.99 -7.85
N ALA A 152 16.91 -1.13 -7.77
CA ALA A 152 18.10 -1.23 -8.62
C ALA A 152 18.86 -2.56 -8.41
N SER A 153 18.87 -3.11 -7.18
CA SER A 153 19.49 -4.41 -6.92
C SER A 153 18.80 -5.59 -7.63
N TYR A 154 17.48 -5.48 -7.90
CA TYR A 154 16.74 -6.49 -8.66
C TYR A 154 17.09 -6.48 -10.16
N THR A 155 17.57 -5.35 -10.69
CA THR A 155 17.97 -5.23 -12.10
C THR A 155 19.46 -5.46 -12.32
N ALA A 156 20.28 -5.25 -11.28
CA ALA A 156 21.73 -5.45 -11.34
C ALA A 156 22.16 -6.93 -11.49
N LEU A 157 21.27 -7.88 -11.23
CA LEU A 157 21.52 -9.32 -11.43
C LEU A 157 21.11 -9.76 -12.85
N LYS A 158 21.86 -9.32 -13.86
CA LYS A 158 22.06 -10.01 -15.16
C LYS A 158 22.96 -9.17 -16.07
N THR A 159 24.27 -9.38 -15.95
CA THR A 159 25.18 -9.30 -17.09
C THR A 159 26.17 -10.46 -16.96
N PRO A 160 25.84 -11.67 -17.43
CA PRO A 160 26.88 -12.61 -17.80
C PRO A 160 27.63 -11.98 -18.97
N ILE A 161 28.95 -11.90 -18.83
CA ILE A 161 29.89 -11.51 -19.89
C ILE A 161 29.75 -12.46 -21.08
#